data_AF-A0A7U5XZM8-F1
#
_entry.id   AF-A0A7U5XZM8-F1
#
_cell.length_a   1.000
_cell.length_b   1.000
_cell.length_c   1.000
_cell.angle_alpha   90.00
_cell.angle_beta   90.00
_cell.angle_gamma   90.00
#
_symmetry.space_group_name_H-M   'P 1'
#
loop_
_entity.id
_entity.type
_entity.pdbx_description
1 polymer ?
#
loop_
_entity_poly.entity_id
_entity_poly.type
_entity_poly.pdbx_seq_one_letter_code
_entity_poly.pdbx_strand_id
1 'polypeptide(L)'
;MKTLGLIALLAGAVQFPAHAAGLPAGVDCARPSLPLLLDELPADIQKLLGRGEAGIGGLADRDEAFNAADAIGHGNAPMTRFRWAGQGDDCYAVTLERGGLAHYLETLVLRRGQQGWHIAATRAPRAEEMGEPRQTAVATAPTK
;
A
#
# COMPACT_ATOMS: atom_id res chain seq x y z
N MET A 1 11.32 -13.53 62.37
CA MET A 1 12.24 -14.05 61.33
C MET A 1 11.48 -15.18 60.63
N LYS A 2 11.08 -15.16 59.35
CA LYS A 2 11.56 -14.51 58.13
C LYS A 2 10.34 -14.09 57.30
N THR A 3 10.39 -12.89 56.74
CA THR A 3 9.45 -12.37 55.75
C THR A 3 9.79 -13.00 54.40
N LEU A 4 8.87 -13.74 53.78
CA LEU A 4 8.98 -14.17 52.38
C LEU A 4 8.18 -13.16 51.55
N GLY A 5 8.89 -12.24 50.91
CA GLY A 5 8.32 -11.28 49.98
C GLY A 5 7.92 -11.97 48.69
N LEU A 6 6.62 -11.96 48.37
CA LEU A 6 6.15 -12.25 47.03
C LEU A 6 6.50 -11.05 46.14
N ILE A 7 7.46 -11.25 45.23
CA ILE A 7 7.66 -10.35 44.09
C ILE A 7 6.57 -10.69 43.08
N ALA A 8 5.53 -9.87 43.04
CA ALA A 8 4.57 -9.90 41.93
C ALA A 8 5.28 -9.38 40.68
N LEU A 9 5.70 -10.31 39.81
CA LEU A 9 6.06 -10.02 38.43
C LEU A 9 4.80 -9.51 37.73
N LEU A 10 4.63 -8.19 37.68
CA LEU A 10 3.73 -7.53 36.75
C LEU A 10 4.26 -7.83 35.35
N ALA A 11 3.73 -8.90 34.74
CA ALA A 11 3.81 -9.11 33.31
C ALA A 11 3.11 -7.92 32.66
N GLY A 12 3.89 -6.91 32.27
CA GLY A 12 3.43 -5.87 31.39
C GLY A 12 3.02 -6.52 30.09
N ALA A 13 1.72 -6.79 29.95
CA ALA A 13 1.13 -7.06 28.66
C ALA A 13 1.45 -5.84 27.79
N VAL A 14 2.39 -6.01 26.86
CA VAL A 14 2.62 -5.04 25.80
C VAL A 14 1.35 -5.09 24.96
N GLN A 15 0.39 -4.23 25.31
CA GLN A 15 -0.81 -4.04 24.52
C GLN A 15 -0.36 -3.38 23.22
N PHE A 16 -0.07 -4.19 22.21
CA PHE A 16 -0.14 -3.73 20.83
C PHE A 16 -1.56 -3.19 20.63
N PRO A 17 -1.77 -1.89 20.37
CA PRO A 17 -3.10 -1.43 20.07
C PRO A 17 -3.52 -2.12 18.78
N ALA A 18 -4.57 -2.90 18.93
CA ALA A 18 -5.24 -3.62 17.88
C ALA A 18 -6.01 -2.65 16.97
N HIS A 19 -6.45 -3.22 15.85
CA HIS A 19 -7.46 -2.72 14.91
C HIS A 19 -6.95 -1.73 13.85
N ALA A 20 -6.97 -2.21 12.61
CA ALA A 20 -7.16 -1.39 11.43
C ALA A 20 -8.41 -0.52 11.64
N ALA A 21 -8.26 0.65 12.26
CA ALA A 21 -9.31 1.64 12.28
C ALA A 21 -9.54 2.05 10.82
N GLY A 22 -10.69 1.69 10.26
CA GLY A 22 -11.09 2.15 8.94
C GLY A 22 -11.08 3.69 8.90
N LEU A 23 -10.66 4.25 7.76
CA LEU A 23 -10.68 5.69 7.56
C LEU A 23 -12.13 6.21 7.70
N PRO A 24 -12.34 7.44 8.23
CA PRO A 24 -13.65 8.06 8.18
C PRO A 24 -14.19 8.05 6.74
N ALA A 25 -15.46 7.74 6.54
CA ALA A 25 -16.06 7.60 5.20
C ALA A 25 -15.91 8.87 4.33
N GLY A 26 -15.84 10.05 4.96
CA GLY A 26 -15.61 11.33 4.28
C GLY A 26 -14.17 11.56 3.82
N VAL A 27 -13.22 10.74 4.28
CA VAL A 27 -11.80 10.80 3.88
C VAL A 27 -11.49 9.66 2.91
N ASP A 28 -12.03 8.46 3.14
CA ASP A 28 -11.78 7.29 2.30
C ASP A 28 -12.37 7.43 0.88
N CYS A 29 -11.84 6.64 -0.04
CA CYS A 29 -12.48 6.33 -1.31
C CYS A 29 -13.13 4.95 -1.15
N ALA A 30 -14.39 4.92 -0.71
CA ALA A 30 -15.02 3.67 -0.25
C ALA A 30 -15.45 2.74 -1.40
N ARG A 31 -15.75 3.28 -2.59
CA ARG A 31 -16.19 2.50 -3.75
C ARG A 31 -15.50 2.92 -5.04
N PRO A 32 -14.16 2.87 -5.10
CA PRO A 32 -13.46 3.10 -6.34
C PRO A 32 -13.89 2.03 -7.35
N SER A 33 -14.36 2.46 -8.51
CA SER A 33 -14.78 1.59 -9.61
C SER A 33 -13.75 1.66 -10.73
N LEU A 34 -13.63 0.54 -11.47
CA LEU A 34 -12.68 0.27 -12.56
C LEU A 34 -11.21 0.13 -12.12
N PRO A 35 -10.55 -1.01 -12.40
CA PRO A 35 -9.09 -1.09 -12.30
C PRO A 35 -8.47 -0.22 -13.39
N LEU A 36 -7.85 0.89 -13.00
CA LEU A 36 -7.10 1.76 -13.89
C LEU A 36 -5.64 1.32 -14.01
N LEU A 37 -5.05 1.58 -15.17
CA LEU A 37 -3.62 1.58 -15.41
C LEU A 37 -2.99 2.89 -14.90
N LEU A 38 -1.67 2.92 -14.78
CA LEU A 38 -0.95 4.11 -14.31
C LEU A 38 -1.12 5.29 -15.27
N ASP A 39 -1.09 5.03 -16.58
CA ASP A 39 -1.22 6.05 -17.63
C ASP A 39 -2.64 6.60 -17.80
N GLU A 40 -3.65 5.88 -17.28
CA GLU A 40 -5.05 6.32 -17.21
C GLU A 40 -5.30 7.28 -16.04
N LEU A 41 -4.39 7.38 -15.07
CA LEU A 41 -4.49 8.38 -14.01
C LEU A 41 -4.19 9.78 -14.55
N PRO A 42 -4.84 10.83 -14.02
CA PRO A 42 -4.45 12.21 -14.29
C PRO A 42 -2.93 12.45 -14.15
N ALA A 43 -2.33 13.19 -15.07
CA ALA A 43 -0.87 13.39 -15.11
C ALA A 43 -0.30 14.05 -13.84
N ASP A 44 -1.10 14.89 -13.19
CA ASP A 44 -0.77 15.49 -11.90
C ASP A 44 -0.78 14.48 -10.75
N ILE A 45 -1.68 13.49 -10.78
CA ILE A 45 -1.63 12.33 -9.89
C ILE A 45 -0.38 11.49 -10.18
N GLN A 46 -0.10 11.16 -11.44
CA GLN A 46 1.11 10.38 -11.78
C GLN A 46 2.37 11.06 -11.25
N LYS A 47 2.49 12.38 -11.43
CA LYS A 47 3.59 13.19 -10.90
C LYS A 47 3.62 13.20 -9.37
N LEU A 48 2.48 13.38 -8.71
CA LEU A 48 2.37 13.32 -7.25
C LEU A 48 2.85 11.98 -6.69
N LEU A 49 2.63 10.89 -7.42
CA LEU A 49 3.05 9.54 -7.04
C LEU A 49 4.52 9.25 -7.34
N GLY A 50 5.24 10.14 -8.03
CA GLY A 50 6.66 9.97 -8.34
C GLY A 50 6.97 9.43 -9.75
N ARG A 51 6.00 9.47 -10.68
CA ARG A 51 6.25 9.06 -12.07
C ARG A 51 7.32 9.96 -12.71
N GLY A 52 8.36 9.32 -13.27
CA GLY A 52 9.50 10.01 -13.88
C GLY A 52 10.68 10.26 -12.92
N GLU A 53 10.49 10.02 -11.63
CA GLU A 53 11.56 10.09 -10.63
C GLU A 53 12.29 8.75 -10.49
N ALA A 54 13.55 8.79 -10.04
CA ALA A 54 14.37 7.60 -9.79
C ALA A 54 14.47 7.27 -8.29
N GLY A 55 14.88 6.03 -7.96
CA GLY A 55 15.20 5.63 -6.59
C GLY A 55 14.01 5.69 -5.61
N ILE A 56 14.26 6.18 -4.39
CA ILE A 56 13.27 6.19 -3.27
C ILE A 56 11.98 6.93 -3.65
N GLY A 57 12.09 8.04 -4.38
CA GLY A 57 10.94 8.85 -4.81
C GLY A 57 10.30 8.38 -6.12
N GLY A 58 10.89 7.40 -6.80
CA GLY A 58 10.45 6.94 -8.10
C GLY A 58 9.23 6.02 -8.05
N LEU A 59 8.43 6.09 -9.11
CA LEU A 59 7.32 5.19 -9.41
C LEU A 59 7.52 4.44 -10.73
N ALA A 60 7.65 3.12 -10.61
CA ALA A 60 7.55 2.18 -11.70
C ALA A 60 6.09 1.84 -12.00
N ASP A 61 5.78 1.58 -13.27
CA ASP A 61 4.57 0.87 -13.65
C ASP A 61 4.67 -0.63 -13.28
N ARG A 62 3.57 -1.38 -13.38
CA ARG A 62 3.41 -2.77 -12.92
C ARG A 62 4.49 -3.72 -13.44
N ASP A 63 4.91 -3.55 -14.69
CA ASP A 63 5.85 -4.43 -15.38
C ASP A 63 7.25 -3.82 -15.55
N GLU A 64 7.47 -2.62 -14.99
CA GLU A 64 8.77 -1.95 -15.06
C GLU A 64 9.73 -2.41 -13.96
N ALA A 65 11.02 -2.14 -14.16
CA ALA A 65 12.06 -2.45 -13.19
C ALA A 65 11.82 -1.69 -11.87
N PHE A 66 11.81 -2.44 -10.77
CA PHE A 66 11.57 -1.91 -9.43
C PHE A 66 12.50 -2.60 -8.43
N ASN A 67 12.91 -1.85 -7.42
CA ASN A 67 13.76 -2.35 -6.34
C ASN A 67 12.90 -2.78 -5.13
N ALA A 68 12.67 -4.09 -4.99
CA ALA A 68 11.89 -4.66 -3.88
C ALA A 68 12.65 -4.74 -2.56
N ALA A 69 13.97 -4.95 -2.60
CA ALA A 69 14.72 -5.56 -1.50
C ALA A 69 15.83 -4.69 -0.92
N ASP A 70 16.25 -3.62 -1.61
CA ASP A 70 17.35 -2.79 -1.14
C ASP A 70 16.85 -1.46 -0.57
N ALA A 71 17.01 -1.29 0.74
CA ALA A 71 16.71 -0.04 1.40
C ALA A 71 17.81 1.01 1.27
N ILE A 72 19.02 0.57 0.92
CA ILE A 72 20.14 1.44 0.69
C ILE A 72 20.10 1.75 -0.80
N GLY A 73 19.71 2.96 -1.19
CA GLY A 73 19.37 3.33 -2.57
C GLY A 73 20.52 3.29 -3.58
N HIS A 74 21.20 2.16 -3.74
CA HIS A 74 22.35 1.96 -4.62
C HIS A 74 21.98 1.71 -6.09
N GLY A 75 20.73 1.98 -6.48
CA GLY A 75 20.26 1.85 -7.86
C GLY A 75 19.28 2.96 -8.25
N ASN A 76 19.23 3.26 -9.55
CA ASN A 76 18.30 4.23 -10.11
C ASN A 76 16.87 3.69 -10.25
N ALA A 77 16.66 2.39 -10.02
CA ALA A 77 15.34 1.77 -10.10
C ALA A 77 14.39 2.38 -9.03
N PRO A 78 13.15 2.71 -9.40
CA PRO A 78 12.10 3.08 -8.47
C PRO A 78 11.95 2.10 -7.30
N MET A 79 11.74 2.62 -6.09
CA MET A 79 11.40 1.83 -4.90
C MET A 79 9.89 1.72 -4.68
N THR A 80 9.10 2.33 -5.55
CA THR A 80 7.63 2.21 -5.56
C THR A 80 7.19 1.64 -6.89
N ARG A 81 6.22 0.73 -6.86
CA ARG A 81 5.60 0.18 -8.06
C ARG A 81 4.08 0.30 -8.01
N PHE A 82 3.49 0.74 -9.10
CA PHE A 82 2.04 0.79 -9.27
C PHE A 82 1.45 -0.62 -9.32
N ARG A 83 0.37 -0.86 -8.57
CA ARG A 83 -0.33 -2.16 -8.57
C ARG A 83 -1.74 -2.04 -9.11
N TRP A 84 -2.48 -1.05 -8.63
CA TRP A 84 -3.89 -0.90 -8.93
C TRP A 84 -4.32 0.54 -8.65
N ALA A 85 -5.31 1.02 -9.39
CA ALA A 85 -6.07 2.19 -8.97
C ALA A 85 -7.53 2.03 -9.32
N GLY A 86 -8.38 2.80 -8.66
CA GLY A 86 -9.77 2.95 -9.05
C GLY A 86 -10.31 4.30 -8.65
N GLN A 87 -11.32 4.74 -9.39
CA GLN A 87 -11.90 6.07 -9.27
C GLN A 87 -13.25 6.02 -8.56
N GLY A 88 -13.41 6.84 -7.53
CA GLY A 88 -14.71 7.22 -6.97
C GLY A 88 -15.12 8.61 -7.46
N ASP A 89 -16.26 9.12 -6.99
CA ASP A 89 -16.84 10.38 -7.48
C ASP A 89 -15.87 11.57 -7.38
N ASP A 90 -15.18 11.73 -6.25
CA ASP A 90 -14.24 12.84 -5.97
C ASP A 90 -12.86 12.36 -5.45
N CYS A 91 -12.52 11.10 -5.69
CA CYS A 91 -11.31 10.49 -5.15
C CYS A 91 -10.73 9.41 -6.05
N TYR A 92 -9.45 9.14 -5.86
CA TYR A 92 -8.79 7.93 -6.35
C TYR A 92 -8.27 7.12 -5.18
N ALA A 93 -8.46 5.80 -5.23
CA ALA A 93 -7.70 4.86 -4.43
C ALA A 93 -6.57 4.30 -5.31
N VAL A 94 -5.33 4.37 -4.86
CA VAL A 94 -4.16 3.89 -5.60
C VAL A 94 -3.36 2.96 -4.71
N THR A 95 -3.28 1.68 -5.08
CA THR A 95 -2.48 0.68 -4.40
C THR A 95 -1.08 0.64 -4.98
N LEU A 96 -0.10 0.77 -4.09
CA LEU A 96 1.32 0.79 -4.39
C LEU A 96 2.02 -0.35 -3.67
N GLU A 97 3.05 -0.88 -4.33
CA GLU A 97 4.04 -1.77 -3.74
C GLU A 97 5.29 -0.97 -3.38
N ARG A 98 5.71 -1.11 -2.13
CA ARG A 98 6.79 -0.36 -1.51
C ARG A 98 7.94 -1.32 -1.25
N GLY A 99 9.08 -1.06 -1.88
CA GLY A 99 10.33 -1.78 -1.62
C GLY A 99 11.13 -1.17 -0.47
N GLY A 100 12.30 -1.74 -0.20
CA GLY A 100 13.24 -1.26 0.82
C GLY A 100 13.30 -2.17 2.05
N LEU A 101 13.53 -1.59 3.25
CA LEU A 101 13.76 -2.36 4.49
C LEU A 101 12.56 -3.25 4.85
N ALA A 102 11.36 -2.80 4.49
CA ALA A 102 10.14 -3.56 4.59
C ALA A 102 9.44 -3.52 3.23
N HIS A 103 9.24 -4.69 2.63
CA HIS A 103 8.43 -4.82 1.43
C HIS A 103 6.95 -4.92 1.83
N TYR A 104 6.11 -3.99 1.40
CA TYR A 104 4.68 -3.96 1.76
C TYR A 104 3.80 -3.33 0.68
N LEU A 105 2.49 -3.51 0.82
CA LEU A 105 1.49 -2.87 -0.02
C LEU A 105 0.72 -1.83 0.79
N GLU A 106 0.44 -0.69 0.19
CA GLU A 106 -0.40 0.36 0.78
C GLU A 106 -1.33 0.97 -0.27
N THR A 107 -2.49 1.45 0.16
CA THR A 107 -3.41 2.21 -0.67
C THR A 107 -3.41 3.66 -0.23
N LEU A 108 -3.06 4.54 -1.16
CA LEU A 108 -3.18 5.98 -1.02
C LEU A 108 -4.59 6.39 -1.44
N VAL A 109 -5.24 7.23 -0.63
CA VAL A 109 -6.49 7.91 -1.01
C VAL A 109 -6.15 9.32 -1.44
N LEU A 110 -6.39 9.62 -2.72
CA LEU A 110 -6.13 10.93 -3.30
C LEU A 110 -7.44 11.69 -3.44
N ARG A 111 -7.43 12.97 -3.09
CA ARG A 111 -8.57 13.88 -3.23
C ARG A 111 -8.14 15.18 -3.89
N ARG A 112 -9.09 15.83 -4.55
CA ARG A 112 -8.87 17.15 -5.15
C ARG A 112 -9.18 18.24 -4.12
N GLY A 113 -8.19 19.06 -3.81
CA GLY A 113 -8.34 20.29 -3.02
C GLY A 113 -8.21 21.53 -3.90
N GLN A 114 -8.16 22.71 -3.26
CA GLN A 114 -8.00 23.99 -3.97
C GLN A 114 -6.68 24.09 -4.75
N GLN A 115 -5.64 23.40 -4.28
CA GLN A 115 -4.29 23.42 -4.87
C GLN A 115 -4.03 22.23 -5.81
N GLY A 116 -5.06 21.42 -6.12
CA GLY A 116 -4.94 20.21 -6.93
C GLY A 116 -5.05 18.93 -6.11
N TRP A 117 -4.56 17.83 -6.67
CA TRP A 117 -4.58 16.53 -6.00
C TRP A 117 -3.58 16.47 -4.85
N HIS A 118 -3.97 15.80 -3.78
CA HIS A 118 -3.12 15.51 -2.64
C HIS A 118 -3.46 14.14 -2.05
N ILE A 119 -2.52 13.55 -1.32
CA ILE A 119 -2.74 12.33 -0.56
C ILE A 119 -3.50 12.72 0.71
N ALA A 120 -4.77 12.34 0.79
CA ALA A 120 -5.65 12.64 1.92
C ALA A 120 -5.51 11.61 3.05
N ALA A 121 -5.18 10.36 2.71
CA ALA A 121 -4.96 9.29 3.66
C ALA A 121 -4.16 8.13 3.07
N THR A 122 -3.67 7.26 3.95
CA THR A 122 -3.10 5.95 3.61
C THR A 122 -3.79 4.87 4.42
N ARG A 123 -3.92 3.67 3.84
CA ARG A 123 -4.48 2.49 4.53
C ARG A 123 -3.93 1.21 3.92
N ALA A 124 -4.16 0.09 4.61
CA ALA A 124 -3.96 -1.22 4.00
C ALA A 124 -4.88 -1.37 2.76
N PRO A 125 -4.43 -2.04 1.70
CA PRO A 125 -5.27 -2.33 0.56
C PRO A 125 -6.39 -3.29 0.93
N ARG A 126 -7.54 -3.15 0.28
CA ARG A 126 -8.64 -4.11 0.38
C ARG A 126 -8.44 -5.23 -0.63
N ALA A 127 -9.13 -6.36 -0.43
CA ALA A 127 -8.99 -7.54 -1.28
C ALA A 127 -9.20 -7.22 -2.78
N GLU A 128 -10.16 -6.36 -3.10
CA GLU A 128 -10.46 -5.92 -4.47
C GLU A 128 -9.35 -5.04 -5.09
N GLU A 129 -8.59 -4.33 -4.27
CA GLU A 129 -7.51 -3.39 -4.68
C GLU A 129 -6.15 -4.07 -4.75
N MET A 130 -6.05 -5.29 -4.23
CA MET A 130 -4.85 -6.12 -4.32
C MET A 130 -4.70 -6.72 -5.71
N GLY A 131 -5.78 -6.74 -6.51
CA GLY A 131 -5.90 -7.49 -7.75
C GLY A 131 -5.66 -8.97 -7.46
N GLU A 132 -6.71 -9.77 -7.32
CA GLU A 132 -6.55 -11.22 -7.08
C GLU A 132 -5.40 -11.81 -7.90
N PRO A 133 -4.44 -12.52 -7.29
CA PRO A 133 -3.51 -13.34 -8.06
C PRO A 133 -4.37 -14.36 -8.79
N ARG A 134 -4.43 -14.32 -10.13
CA ARG A 134 -5.08 -15.39 -10.88
C ARG A 134 -4.19 -16.65 -10.83
N GLN A 135 -4.14 -17.31 -9.68
CA GLN A 135 -3.66 -18.68 -9.51
C GLN A 135 -4.72 -19.48 -8.73
N THR A 136 -5.84 -19.73 -9.40
CA THR A 136 -6.63 -20.94 -9.15
C THR A 136 -6.49 -21.84 -10.37
N ALA A 137 -5.29 -22.38 -10.54
CA ALA A 137 -5.09 -23.64 -11.24
C ALA A 137 -4.32 -24.53 -10.28
N VAL A 138 -5.06 -25.19 -9.39
CA VAL A 138 -4.60 -26.49 -8.90
C VAL A 138 -4.50 -27.34 -10.17
N ALA A 139 -3.27 -27.54 -10.64
CA ALA A 139 -2.99 -28.50 -11.67
C ALA A 139 -3.36 -29.87 -11.09
N THR A 140 -4.59 -30.32 -11.34
CA THR A 140 -4.91 -31.72 -11.22
C THR A 140 -4.14 -32.40 -12.33
N ALA A 141 -3.01 -33.01 -11.98
CA ALA A 141 -2.30 -33.90 -12.87
C ALA A 141 -3.28 -34.96 -13.42
N PRO A 142 -3.26 -35.27 -14.72
CA PRO A 142 -4.00 -36.42 -15.21
C PRO A 142 -3.33 -37.68 -14.63
N THR A 143 -4.08 -38.41 -13.81
CA THR A 143 -3.77 -39.79 -13.44
C THR A 143 -3.73 -40.62 -14.73
N LYS A 144 -2.59 -41.26 -14.98
CA LYS A 144 -2.47 -42.30 -16.01
C LYS A 144 -3.07 -43.61 -15.52
#